data_AF-A0A961PNY2-F1
#
_entry.id   AF-A0A961PNY2-F1
#
_cell.length_a   1.000
_cell.length_b   1.000
_cell.length_c   1.000
_cell.angle_alpha   90.00
_cell.angle_beta   90.00
_cell.angle_gamma   90.00
#
_symmetry.space_group_name_H-M   'P 1'
#
loop_
_entity.id
_entity.type
_entity.pdbx_description
1 polymer ?
#
loop_
_entity_poly.entity_id
_entity_poly.type
_entity_poly.pdbx_seq_one_letter_code
_entity_poly.pdbx_strand_id
1 'polypeptide(L)' 'AVLAEATLTRPASDFAHKGGKQGRHSEHMGHLLSTMQWLQRAYPDARW' A
#
# COMPACT_ATOMS: atom_id res chain seq x y z
N ALA A 1 -1.03 18.74 -14.99
CA ALA A 1 -0.69 20.16 -14.78
C ALA A 1 0.14 20.37 -13.51
N VAL A 2 -0.24 19.75 -12.37
CA VAL A 2 0.47 19.86 -11.06
C VAL A 2 2.00 19.75 -11.08
N LEU A 3 2.61 18.77 -11.77
CA LEU A 3 4.09 18.65 -11.78
C LEU A 3 4.77 19.85 -12.46
N ALA A 4 4.20 20.36 -13.55
CA ALA A 4 4.73 21.51 -14.26
C ALA A 4 4.55 22.81 -13.47
N GLU A 5 3.41 22.97 -12.79
CA GLU A 5 3.17 24.08 -11.85
C GLU A 5 4.20 24.09 -10.71
N ALA A 6 4.58 22.91 -10.23
CA ALA A 6 5.62 22.74 -9.21
C ALA A 6 7.06 22.80 -9.76
N THR A 7 7.26 23.19 -11.02
CA THR A 7 8.55 23.23 -11.74
C THR A 7 9.31 21.89 -11.75
N LEU A 8 8.58 20.77 -11.66
CA LEU A 8 9.11 19.41 -11.69
C LEU A 8 8.94 18.74 -13.05
N THR A 9 9.94 17.95 -13.44
CA THR A 9 9.91 17.11 -14.64
C THR A 9 9.40 15.71 -14.30
N ARG A 10 8.44 15.20 -15.06
CA ARG A 10 7.97 13.81 -14.91
C ARG A 10 9.10 12.84 -15.30
N PRO A 11 9.43 11.84 -14.46
CA PRO A 11 10.38 10.79 -14.85
C PRO A 11 9.89 10.01 -16.07
N ALA A 12 10.80 9.72 -17.01
CA ALA A 12 10.54 8.87 -18.16
C ALA A 12 10.53 7.39 -17.71
N SER A 13 9.37 6.92 -17.26
CA SER A 13 9.15 5.52 -16.94
C SER A 13 7.75 5.10 -17.40
N ASP A 14 7.73 4.05 -18.21
CA ASP A 14 6.50 3.40 -18.69
C ASP A 14 6.10 2.22 -17.82
N PHE A 15 6.93 1.86 -16.84
CA PHE A 15 6.66 0.75 -15.95
C PHE A 15 5.67 1.16 -14.86
N ALA A 16 4.63 0.36 -14.69
CA ALA A 16 3.66 0.49 -13.61
C ALA A 16 3.49 -0.86 -12.91
N HIS A 17 3.64 -0.87 -11.58
CA HIS A 17 3.36 -2.06 -10.77
C HIS A 17 1.87 -2.46 -10.88
N LYS A 18 1.62 -3.78 -11.01
CA LYS A 18 0.28 -4.37 -11.15
C LYS A 18 0.17 -5.60 -10.24
N GLY A 19 -1.05 -6.03 -9.95
CA GLY A 19 -1.31 -7.26 -9.17
C GLY A 19 -2.04 -7.04 -7.85
N GLY A 20 -2.08 -5.80 -7.32
CA GLY A 20 -2.69 -5.52 -6.02
C GLY A 20 -4.18 -5.89 -5.93
N LYS A 21 -4.94 -5.71 -7.01
CA LYS A 21 -6.36 -6.12 -7.07
C LYS A 21 -6.55 -7.64 -7.19
N GLN A 22 -5.49 -8.40 -7.46
CA GLN A 22 -5.47 -9.86 -7.53
C GLN A 22 -4.80 -10.48 -6.28
N GLY A 23 -4.59 -9.70 -5.21
CA GLY A 23 -3.93 -10.16 -4.00
C GLY A 23 -2.40 -10.29 -4.10
N ARG A 24 -1.79 -9.86 -5.21
CA ARG A 24 -0.33 -9.88 -5.39
C ARG A 24 0.26 -8.52 -5.02
N HIS A 25 0.65 -8.39 -3.76
CA HIS A 25 1.21 -7.17 -3.18
C HIS A 25 2.74 -7.22 -3.13
N SER A 26 3.37 -6.07 -2.82
CA SER A 26 4.79 -6.05 -2.46
C SER A 26 5.01 -6.69 -1.08
N GLU A 27 6.27 -6.89 -0.73
CA GLU A 27 6.71 -7.39 0.59
C GLU A 27 6.16 -6.55 1.76
N HIS A 28 5.89 -5.27 1.55
CA HIS A 28 5.41 -4.37 2.59
C HIS A 28 4.01 -4.70 3.12
N MET A 29 3.14 -5.31 2.31
CA MET A 29 1.76 -5.59 2.74
C MET A 29 1.72 -6.53 3.95
N GLY A 30 2.61 -7.52 4.00
CA GLY A 30 2.69 -8.43 5.15
C GLY A 30 3.00 -7.71 6.46
N HIS A 31 3.94 -6.76 6.43
CA HIS A 31 4.30 -5.96 7.59
C HIS A 31 3.14 -5.08 8.06
N LEU A 32 2.48 -4.38 7.13
CA LEU A 32 1.32 -3.54 7.45
C LEU A 32 0.20 -4.35 8.11
N LEU A 33 -0.19 -5.48 7.51
CA LEU A 33 -1.26 -6.30 8.04
C LEU A 33 -0.90 -6.94 9.37
N SER A 34 0.37 -7.36 9.56
CA SER A 34 0.84 -7.89 10.83
C SER A 34 0.63 -6.88 11.97
N THR A 35 1.04 -5.62 11.76
CA THR A 35 0.85 -4.55 12.75
C THR A 35 -0.63 -4.20 12.93
N MET A 36 -1.37 -4.00 11.84
CA MET A 36 -2.77 -3.57 11.89
C MET A 36 -3.69 -4.62 12.51
N GLN A 37 -3.45 -5.90 12.23
CA GLN A 37 -4.37 -6.98 12.61
C GLN A 37 -3.94 -7.71 13.88
N TRP A 38 -2.84 -7.30 14.53
CA TRP A 38 -2.35 -7.99 15.73
C TRP A 38 -3.42 -8.12 16.82
N LEU A 39 -4.01 -7.00 17.27
CA LEU A 39 -4.97 -6.99 18.37
C LEU A 39 -6.23 -7.80 18.04
N GLN A 40 -6.77 -7.61 16.83
CA GLN A 40 -7.96 -8.31 16.34
C GLN A 40 -7.73 -9.82 16.24
N ARG A 41 -6.53 -10.26 15.82
CA ARG A 41 -6.19 -11.68 15.73
C ARG A 41 -5.93 -12.31 17.10
N ALA A 42 -5.41 -11.53 18.06
CA ALA A 42 -5.20 -11.99 19.43
C ALA A 42 -6.51 -12.11 20.22
N TYR A 43 -7.50 -11.24 19.96
CA TYR A 43 -8.78 -11.19 20.66
C TYR A 43 -9.98 -11.09 19.69
N PRO A 44 -10.31 -12.15 18.95
CA PRO A 44 -11.24 -12.08 17.82
C PRO A 44 -12.69 -11.67 18.15
N ASP A 45 -13.15 -11.86 19.38
CA ASP A 45 -14.53 -11.57 19.80
C ASP A 45 -14.68 -10.37 20.75
N ALA A 46 -13.58 -9.65 20.99
CA ALA A 46 -13.60 -8.48 21.86
C ALA A 46 -14.34 -7.31 21.19
N ARG A 47 -14.98 -6.48 22.03
CA ARG A 47 -15.75 -5.30 21.59
C ARG A 47 -15.02 -4.04 22.05
N TRP A 48 -14.90 -3.07 21.15
CA TRP A 48 -14.25 -1.78 21.31
C TRP A 48 -15.05 -0.71 20.58
#